data_AF-A0A9D1N1J1-F1
#
_entry.id   AF-A0A9D1N1J1-F1
#
_cell.length_a   1.000
_cell.length_b   1.000
_cell.length_c   1.000
_cell.angle_alpha   90.00
_cell.angle_beta   90.00
_cell.angle_gamma   90.00
#
_symmetry.space_group_name_H-M   'P 1'
#
loop_
_entity.id
_entity.type
_entity.pdbx_description
1 polymer ?
#
loop_
_entity_poly.entity_id
_entity_poly.type
_entity_poly.pdbx_seq_one_letter_code
_entity_poly.pdbx_strand_id
1 'polypeptide(L)'
;MLAKNNLPTKINFKVIETDEVNAFANADKEICVYTGMLKFVQNDAELAGVIAHEIGHIVNNHVAKQNVLGTITATAIYNANMDSRLKAGANAANNLTMLKMSRTEEYEADVTGVDLMTKAGCNPLAMVSVLYKISGNYADFTSTHPSGDKRTMYIYDYITYTYPAKAKLGYTSDSYKKFMAYAGPIVKERNADPKKLASFKKKQAKLKEKRIAKLEKYKTAKQSNGWDKSLNVIKFLSE
;
A
#
# COMPACT_ATOMS: atom_id res chain seq x y z
N MET A 1 12.00 -2.19 -10.01
CA MET A 1 11.05 -2.78 -9.04
C MET A 1 10.68 -4.23 -9.38
N LEU A 2 9.97 -4.50 -10.49
CA LEU A 2 9.43 -5.84 -10.81
C LEU A 2 10.49 -6.93 -10.93
N ALA A 3 11.51 -6.71 -11.78
CA ALA A 3 12.56 -7.70 -12.06
C ALA A 3 13.33 -8.10 -10.80
N LYS A 4 13.78 -7.13 -10.00
CA LYS A 4 14.49 -7.39 -8.73
C LYS A 4 13.66 -8.16 -7.71
N ASN A 5 12.34 -8.08 -7.80
CA ASN A 5 11.41 -8.80 -6.93
C ASN A 5 10.91 -10.13 -7.54
N ASN A 6 11.39 -10.53 -8.72
CA ASN A 6 10.91 -11.72 -9.44
C ASN A 6 9.38 -11.75 -9.59
N LEU A 7 8.75 -10.58 -9.74
CA LEU A 7 7.30 -10.48 -9.96
C LEU A 7 6.97 -10.82 -11.42
N PRO A 8 5.79 -11.39 -11.70
CA PRO A 8 5.36 -11.65 -13.07
C PRO A 8 5.41 -10.38 -13.92
N THR A 9 5.92 -10.47 -15.14
CA THR A 9 6.07 -9.33 -16.07
C THR A 9 4.75 -8.81 -16.64
N LYS A 10 3.60 -9.32 -16.19
CA LYS A 10 2.25 -8.93 -16.67
C LYS A 10 1.67 -7.71 -15.94
N ILE A 11 2.50 -6.86 -15.32
CA ILE A 11 2.03 -5.56 -14.80
C ILE A 11 2.31 -4.51 -15.86
N ASN A 12 1.26 -3.83 -16.33
CA ASN A 12 1.37 -2.72 -17.27
C ASN A 12 1.38 -1.38 -16.53
N PHE A 13 2.01 -0.37 -17.11
CA PHE A 13 2.03 0.99 -16.57
C PHE A 13 1.38 1.95 -17.57
N LYS A 14 0.51 2.83 -17.08
CA LYS A 14 -0.12 3.88 -17.88
C LYS A 14 0.03 5.23 -17.18
N VAL A 15 0.24 6.27 -17.97
CA VAL A 15 0.17 7.65 -17.49
C VAL A 15 -1.14 8.24 -17.98
N ILE A 16 -1.88 8.88 -17.07
CA ILE A 16 -3.15 9.55 -17.37
C ILE A 16 -2.94 11.04 -17.16
N GLU A 17 -3.28 11.82 -18.19
CA GLU A 17 -3.14 13.28 -18.16
C GLU A 17 -4.28 13.90 -17.35
N THR A 18 -3.91 14.42 -16.18
CA THR A 18 -4.78 15.16 -15.24
C THR A 18 -3.91 15.81 -14.16
N ASP A 19 -4.36 16.94 -13.62
CA ASP A 19 -3.69 17.62 -12.51
C ASP A 19 -4.00 16.99 -11.14
N GLU A 20 -4.93 16.04 -11.09
CA GLU A 20 -5.23 15.26 -9.88
C GLU A 20 -4.00 14.48 -9.39
N VAL A 21 -3.76 14.50 -8.08
CA VAL A 21 -2.69 13.74 -7.43
C VAL A 21 -3.22 12.35 -7.10
N ASN A 22 -3.04 11.39 -8.01
CA ASN A 22 -3.48 10.01 -7.81
C ASN A 22 -2.63 8.96 -8.53
N ALA A 23 -2.70 7.73 -8.03
CA ALA A 23 -2.26 6.53 -8.72
C ALA A 23 -3.14 5.36 -8.25
N PHE A 24 -3.36 4.36 -9.10
CA PHE A 24 -4.14 3.19 -8.72
C PHE A 24 -3.75 1.95 -9.53
N ALA A 25 -3.91 0.78 -8.92
CA ALA A 25 -3.92 -0.50 -9.60
C ALA A 25 -5.34 -0.98 -9.92
N ASN A 26 -5.53 -1.62 -11.08
CA ASN A 26 -6.80 -2.27 -11.45
C ASN A 26 -6.70 -3.81 -11.48
N ALA A 27 -7.85 -4.48 -11.65
CA ALA A 27 -7.93 -5.94 -11.68
C ALA A 27 -7.20 -6.57 -12.87
N ASP A 28 -6.98 -5.82 -13.95
CA ASP A 28 -6.21 -6.21 -15.14
C ASP A 28 -4.70 -6.07 -14.94
N LYS A 29 -4.26 -5.74 -13.70
CA LYS A 29 -2.86 -5.57 -13.32
C LYS A 29 -2.19 -4.41 -14.05
N GLU A 30 -2.95 -3.35 -14.30
CA GLU A 30 -2.42 -2.09 -14.78
C GLU A 30 -2.25 -1.14 -13.60
N ILE A 31 -1.11 -0.45 -13.56
CA ILE A 31 -0.85 0.64 -12.63
C ILE A 31 -0.95 1.94 -13.43
N CYS A 32 -1.97 2.73 -13.10
CA CYS A 32 -2.22 4.03 -13.68
C CYS A 32 -1.65 5.10 -12.75
N VAL A 33 -0.84 6.01 -13.30
CA VAL A 33 -0.26 7.15 -12.57
C VAL A 33 -0.73 8.43 -13.22
N TYR A 34 -1.29 9.34 -12.44
CA TYR A 34 -1.72 10.64 -12.95
C TYR A 34 -0.54 11.59 -13.10
N THR A 35 -0.57 12.48 -14.10
CA THR A 35 0.48 13.49 -14.26
C THR A 35 0.59 14.42 -13.05
N GLY A 36 -0.51 14.69 -12.34
CA GLY A 36 -0.49 15.41 -11.06
C GLY A 36 0.33 14.70 -9.99
N MET A 37 0.26 13.37 -9.90
CA MET A 37 1.11 12.58 -9.00
C MET A 37 2.60 12.69 -9.39
N LEU A 38 2.92 12.67 -10.68
CA LEU A 38 4.30 12.86 -11.17
C LEU A 38 4.86 14.24 -10.82
N LYS A 39 4.03 15.29 -10.86
CA LYS A 39 4.39 16.65 -10.43
C LYS A 39 4.52 16.78 -8.91
N PHE A 40 3.78 15.95 -8.17
CA PHE A 40 3.70 16.00 -6.70
C PHE A 40 4.88 15.31 -6.00
N VAL A 41 5.34 14.17 -6.52
CA VAL A 41 6.52 13.47 -5.99
C VAL A 41 7.79 14.26 -6.28
N GLN A 42 8.74 14.25 -5.34
CA GLN A 42 9.96 15.07 -5.46
C GLN A 42 11.09 14.38 -6.22
N ASN A 43 11.06 13.05 -6.33
CA ASN A 43 12.09 12.27 -7.00
C ASN A 43 11.59 10.84 -7.30
N ASP A 44 12.37 10.12 -8.09
CA ASP A 44 12.09 8.73 -8.49
C ASP A 44 11.92 7.77 -7.31
N ALA A 45 12.54 8.03 -6.16
CA ALA A 45 12.38 7.16 -4.99
C ALA A 45 10.99 7.33 -4.35
N GLU A 46 10.42 8.53 -4.33
CA GLU A 46 9.04 8.76 -3.91
C GLU A 46 8.04 8.16 -4.89
N LEU A 47 8.27 8.33 -6.21
CA LEU A 47 7.47 7.68 -7.24
C LEU A 47 7.53 6.15 -7.11
N ALA A 48 8.72 5.60 -6.85
CA ALA A 48 8.89 4.17 -6.60
C ALA A 48 8.11 3.71 -5.35
N GLY A 49 7.96 4.57 -4.34
CA GLY A 49 7.10 4.31 -3.18
C GLY A 49 5.63 4.20 -3.53
N VAL A 50 5.12 5.14 -4.34
CA VAL A 50 3.73 5.10 -4.86
C VAL A 50 3.51 3.85 -5.70
N ILE A 51 4.40 3.57 -6.65
CA ILE A 51 4.30 2.37 -7.50
C ILE A 51 4.40 1.08 -6.68
N ALA A 52 5.29 1.02 -5.67
CA ALA A 52 5.43 -0.17 -4.83
C ALA A 52 4.17 -0.43 -3.98
N HIS A 53 3.48 0.63 -3.54
CA HIS A 53 2.17 0.53 -2.89
C HIS A 53 1.12 -0.08 -3.82
N GLU A 54 1.02 0.42 -5.06
CA GLU A 54 0.08 -0.12 -6.06
C GLU A 54 0.37 -1.58 -6.44
N ILE A 55 1.65 -1.94 -6.58
CA ILE A 55 2.05 -3.34 -6.74
C ILE A 55 1.63 -4.15 -5.51
N GLY A 56 1.72 -3.58 -4.31
CA GLY A 56 1.24 -4.18 -3.07
C GLY A 56 -0.24 -4.55 -3.11
N HIS A 57 -1.10 -3.72 -3.70
CA HIS A 57 -2.52 -4.06 -3.91
C HIS A 57 -2.72 -5.23 -4.87
N ILE A 58 -1.91 -5.32 -5.92
CA ILE A 58 -1.96 -6.43 -6.88
C ILE A 58 -1.50 -7.73 -6.22
N VAL A 59 -0.33 -7.72 -5.56
CA VAL A 59 0.25 -8.94 -4.99
C VAL A 59 -0.63 -9.53 -3.88
N ASN A 60 -1.27 -8.68 -3.07
CA ASN A 60 -2.19 -9.11 -2.02
C ASN A 60 -3.62 -9.39 -2.52
N ASN A 61 -3.83 -9.36 -3.84
CA ASN A 61 -5.11 -9.67 -4.50
C ASN A 61 -6.27 -8.72 -4.10
N HIS A 62 -5.96 -7.50 -3.64
CA HIS A 62 -6.94 -6.50 -3.21
C HIS A 62 -7.82 -6.03 -4.37
N VAL A 63 -7.18 -5.73 -5.51
CA VAL A 63 -7.87 -5.27 -6.73
C VAL A 63 -8.84 -6.31 -7.30
N ALA A 64 -8.47 -7.59 -7.27
CA ALA A 64 -9.33 -8.67 -7.74
C ALA A 64 -10.53 -8.86 -6.80
N LYS A 65 -10.30 -8.80 -5.48
CA LYS A 65 -11.36 -8.86 -4.47
C LYS A 65 -12.36 -7.72 -4.64
N GLN A 66 -11.87 -6.49 -4.82
CA GLN A 66 -12.75 -5.33 -5.07
C GLN A 66 -13.54 -5.49 -6.36
N ASN A 67 -12.94 -5.99 -7.44
CA ASN A 67 -13.64 -6.21 -8.70
C ASN A 67 -14.77 -7.26 -8.59
N VAL A 68 -14.53 -8.35 -7.85
CA VAL A 68 -15.56 -9.36 -7.58
C VAL A 68 -16.71 -8.77 -6.76
N LEU A 69 -16.41 -8.05 -5.68
CA LEU A 69 -17.42 -7.37 -4.86
C LEU A 69 -18.21 -6.35 -5.71
N GLY A 70 -17.52 -5.61 -6.56
CA GLY A 70 -18.11 -4.66 -7.49
C GLY A 70 -19.12 -5.30 -8.43
N THR A 71 -18.72 -6.39 -9.09
CA THR A 71 -19.58 -7.17 -10.00
C THR A 71 -20.81 -7.73 -9.28
N ILE A 72 -20.64 -8.26 -8.06
CA ILE A 72 -21.76 -8.79 -7.26
C ILE A 72 -22.75 -7.68 -6.93
N THR A 73 -22.26 -6.54 -6.45
CA THR A 73 -23.11 -5.39 -6.09
C THR A 73 -23.83 -4.82 -7.32
N ALA A 74 -23.13 -4.66 -8.44
CA ALA A 74 -23.72 -4.18 -9.70
C ALA A 74 -24.82 -5.13 -10.21
N THR A 75 -24.59 -6.44 -10.13
CA THR A 75 -25.60 -7.46 -10.47
C THR A 75 -26.82 -7.38 -9.56
N ALA A 76 -26.61 -7.18 -8.25
CA ALA A 76 -27.70 -7.01 -7.29
C ALA A 76 -28.52 -5.73 -7.57
N ILE A 77 -27.86 -4.61 -7.88
CA ILE A 77 -28.53 -3.35 -8.26
C ILE A 77 -29.34 -3.53 -9.55
N TYR A 78 -28.77 -4.21 -10.54
CA TYR A 78 -29.45 -4.49 -11.80
C TYR A 78 -30.73 -5.31 -11.59
N ASN A 79 -30.66 -6.36 -10.77
CA ASN A 79 -31.79 -7.25 -10.46
C ASN A 79 -32.79 -6.66 -9.44
N ALA A 80 -32.48 -5.53 -8.80
CA ALA A 80 -33.39 -4.92 -7.84
C ALA A 80 -34.65 -4.38 -8.56
N ASN A 81 -35.82 -4.55 -7.94
CA ASN A 81 -37.07 -3.95 -8.40
C ASN A 81 -37.13 -2.48 -7.97
N MET A 82 -36.32 -1.64 -8.61
CA MET A 82 -36.21 -0.20 -8.33
C MET A 82 -36.27 0.60 -9.63
N ASP A 83 -36.68 1.87 -9.56
CA ASP A 83 -36.70 2.78 -10.70
C ASP A 83 -35.29 2.97 -11.31
N SER A 84 -35.27 3.20 -12.62
CA SER A 84 -34.05 3.39 -13.43
C SER A 84 -33.11 4.49 -12.90
N ARG A 85 -33.63 5.62 -12.40
CA ARG A 85 -32.81 6.71 -11.84
C ARG A 85 -32.16 6.28 -10.53
N LEU A 86 -32.87 5.51 -9.73
CA LEU A 86 -32.35 4.99 -8.47
C LEU A 86 -31.24 3.96 -8.71
N LYS A 87 -31.40 3.08 -9.72
CA LYS A 87 -30.35 2.15 -10.15
C LYS A 87 -29.10 2.88 -10.64
N ALA A 88 -29.27 3.94 -11.45
CA ALA A 88 -28.15 4.75 -11.93
C ALA A 88 -27.38 5.40 -10.75
N GLY A 89 -28.09 5.99 -9.79
CA GLY A 89 -27.48 6.56 -8.58
C GLY A 89 -26.76 5.51 -7.72
N ALA A 90 -27.37 4.33 -7.54
CA ALA A 90 -26.76 3.23 -6.79
C ALA A 90 -25.48 2.70 -7.46
N ASN A 91 -25.46 2.60 -8.79
CA ASN A 91 -24.27 2.19 -9.54
C ASN A 91 -23.16 3.23 -9.45
N ALA A 92 -23.47 4.52 -9.53
CA ALA A 92 -22.49 5.60 -9.33
C ALA A 92 -21.88 5.54 -7.92
N ALA A 93 -22.71 5.33 -6.89
CA ALA A 93 -22.24 5.15 -5.51
C ALA A 93 -21.37 3.90 -5.34
N ASN A 94 -21.75 2.77 -5.95
CA ASN A 94 -20.97 1.54 -5.93
C ASN A 94 -19.57 1.74 -6.52
N ASN A 95 -19.47 2.43 -7.66
CA ASN A 95 -18.19 2.74 -8.31
C ASN A 95 -17.28 3.60 -7.41
N LEU A 96 -17.83 4.60 -6.71
CA LEU A 96 -17.08 5.41 -5.75
C LEU A 96 -16.59 4.59 -4.55
N THR A 97 -17.40 3.64 -4.06
CA THR A 97 -17.00 2.76 -2.95
C THR A 97 -15.99 1.69 -3.37
N MET A 98 -16.04 1.23 -4.62
CA MET A 98 -15.07 0.26 -5.15
C MET A 98 -13.65 0.83 -5.23
N LEU A 99 -13.49 2.14 -5.37
CA LEU A 99 -12.16 2.77 -5.35
C LEU A 99 -11.55 2.82 -3.95
N LYS A 100 -12.31 2.53 -2.89
CA LYS A 100 -11.85 2.61 -1.49
C LYS A 100 -11.38 1.27 -0.99
N MET A 101 -10.09 1.17 -0.73
CA MET A 101 -9.49 0.03 -0.06
C MET A 101 -9.82 0.06 1.43
N SER A 102 -9.99 -1.12 2.03
CA SER A 102 -10.15 -1.18 3.48
C SER A 102 -8.84 -0.76 4.17
N ARG A 103 -8.93 -0.22 5.38
CA ARG A 103 -7.74 0.18 6.16
C ARG A 103 -6.74 -0.97 6.33
N THR A 104 -7.22 -2.20 6.45
CA THR A 104 -6.36 -3.38 6.57
C THR A 104 -5.60 -3.64 5.27
N GLU A 105 -6.26 -3.53 4.12
CA GLU A 105 -5.65 -3.71 2.80
C GLU A 105 -4.58 -2.63 2.53
N GLU A 106 -4.83 -1.39 2.98
CA GLU A 106 -3.84 -0.31 2.92
C GLU A 106 -2.56 -0.64 3.70
N TYR A 107 -2.68 -1.09 4.95
CA TYR A 107 -1.51 -1.49 5.76
C TYR A 107 -0.76 -2.69 5.15
N GLU A 108 -1.46 -3.59 4.48
CA GLU A 108 -0.85 -4.75 3.83
C GLU A 108 -0.11 -4.37 2.54
N ALA A 109 -0.72 -3.52 1.72
CA ALA A 109 -0.11 -2.96 0.52
C ALA A 109 1.13 -2.13 0.88
N ASP A 110 1.05 -1.35 1.95
CA ASP A 110 2.14 -0.59 2.53
C ASP A 110 3.37 -1.41 2.90
N VAL A 111 3.17 -2.44 3.74
CA VAL A 111 4.25 -3.32 4.18
C VAL A 111 4.85 -4.07 2.98
N THR A 112 3.99 -4.46 2.04
CA THR A 112 4.44 -5.09 0.79
C THR A 112 5.24 -4.13 -0.08
N GLY A 113 4.83 -2.87 -0.18
CA GLY A 113 5.58 -1.82 -0.87
C GLY A 113 6.97 -1.65 -0.27
N VAL A 114 7.07 -1.56 1.06
CA VAL A 114 8.36 -1.48 1.77
C VAL A 114 9.27 -2.68 1.45
N ASP A 115 8.73 -3.89 1.48
CA ASP A 115 9.47 -5.11 1.14
C ASP A 115 10.00 -5.08 -0.29
N LEU A 116 9.12 -4.73 -1.24
CA LEU A 116 9.45 -4.63 -2.66
C LEU A 116 10.52 -3.58 -2.92
N MET A 117 10.39 -2.39 -2.31
CA MET A 117 11.38 -1.32 -2.41
C MET A 117 12.73 -1.77 -1.87
N THR A 118 12.73 -2.38 -0.69
CA THR A 118 13.96 -2.81 -0.01
C THR A 118 14.70 -3.85 -0.85
N LYS A 119 14.00 -4.86 -1.36
CA LYS A 119 14.58 -5.88 -2.23
C LYS A 119 15.01 -5.33 -3.61
N ALA A 120 14.33 -4.31 -4.11
CA ALA A 120 14.74 -3.61 -5.33
C ALA A 120 15.96 -2.70 -5.15
N GLY A 121 16.46 -2.52 -3.92
CA GLY A 121 17.56 -1.61 -3.61
C GLY A 121 17.15 -0.15 -3.44
N CYS A 122 15.85 0.15 -3.48
CA CYS A 122 15.32 1.49 -3.20
C CYS A 122 15.35 1.78 -1.69
N ASN A 123 15.41 3.06 -1.32
CA ASN A 123 15.28 3.46 0.08
C ASN A 123 13.79 3.43 0.49
N PRO A 124 13.35 2.52 1.38
CA PRO A 124 11.93 2.40 1.75
C PRO A 124 11.42 3.61 2.54
N LEU A 125 12.29 4.48 3.07
CA LEU A 125 11.89 5.71 3.76
C LEU A 125 11.31 6.76 2.80
N ALA A 126 11.50 6.62 1.48
CA ALA A 126 10.81 7.45 0.50
C ALA A 126 9.28 7.22 0.54
N MET A 127 8.85 6.01 0.90
CA MET A 127 7.42 5.71 1.12
C MET A 127 6.87 6.43 2.35
N VAL A 128 7.65 6.52 3.43
CA VAL A 128 7.33 7.33 4.62
C VAL A 128 7.19 8.80 4.24
N SER A 129 8.12 9.30 3.41
CA SER A 129 8.09 10.68 2.91
C SER A 129 6.81 11.01 2.15
N VAL A 130 6.46 10.22 1.13
CA VAL A 130 5.30 10.52 0.28
C VAL A 130 3.99 10.35 1.04
N LEU A 131 3.87 9.34 1.90
CA LEU A 131 2.65 9.08 2.66
C LEU A 131 2.35 10.20 3.68
N TYR A 132 3.39 10.71 4.35
CA TYR A 132 3.26 11.87 5.23
C TYR A 132 3.03 13.17 4.45
N LYS A 133 3.56 13.30 3.24
CA LYS A 133 3.32 14.46 2.37
C LYS A 133 1.85 14.55 1.96
N ILE A 134 1.23 13.41 1.65
CA ILE A 134 -0.17 13.34 1.22
C ILE A 134 -1.13 13.57 2.39
N SER A 135 -0.80 13.07 3.59
CA SER A 135 -1.67 13.20 4.78
C SER A 135 -1.98 14.64 5.18
N GLY A 136 -1.14 15.60 4.81
CA GLY A 136 -1.30 17.01 5.15
C GLY A 136 -2.09 17.87 4.15
N ASN A 137 -2.24 17.47 2.87
CA ASN A 137 -2.55 18.45 1.81
C ASN A 137 -3.45 18.00 0.64
N TYR A 138 -3.83 16.73 0.47
CA TYR A 138 -4.51 16.29 -0.78
C TYR A 138 -5.75 15.41 -0.56
N ALA A 139 -6.91 15.91 -0.99
CA ALA A 139 -8.21 15.25 -0.80
C ALA A 139 -8.45 14.04 -1.72
N ASP A 140 -7.93 14.05 -2.95
CA ASP A 140 -8.27 13.01 -3.94
C ASP A 140 -7.59 11.67 -3.62
N PHE A 141 -6.26 11.66 -3.42
CA PHE A 141 -5.54 10.47 -2.96
C PHE A 141 -6.04 9.99 -1.60
N THR A 142 -6.35 10.90 -0.67
CA THR A 142 -6.86 10.50 0.65
C THR A 142 -8.29 9.99 0.60
N SER A 143 -9.06 10.33 -0.44
CA SER A 143 -10.40 9.77 -0.66
C SER A 143 -10.35 8.31 -1.08
N THR A 144 -9.36 7.91 -1.86
CA THR A 144 -9.11 6.49 -2.19
C THR A 144 -8.31 5.77 -1.08
N HIS A 145 -7.47 6.50 -0.32
CA HIS A 145 -6.57 5.97 0.73
C HIS A 145 -6.57 6.79 2.06
N PRO A 146 -7.56 6.62 2.97
CA PRO A 146 -7.92 7.60 4.02
C PRO A 146 -7.18 7.54 5.39
N SER A 147 -5.89 7.16 5.49
CA SER A 147 -5.25 6.96 6.83
C SER A 147 -3.76 7.35 6.96
N GLY A 148 -3.34 8.41 6.27
CA GLY A 148 -1.95 8.87 6.15
C GLY A 148 -1.07 8.81 7.39
N ASP A 149 -1.36 9.50 8.49
CA ASP A 149 -0.43 9.58 9.65
C ASP A 149 -0.25 8.25 10.39
N LYS A 150 -1.36 7.51 10.59
CA LYS A 150 -1.33 6.20 11.25
C LYS A 150 -0.60 5.17 10.40
N ARG A 151 -0.82 5.21 9.08
CA ARG A 151 -0.08 4.37 8.12
C ARG A 151 1.40 4.74 8.07
N THR A 152 1.73 6.03 8.05
CA THR A 152 3.12 6.52 8.04
C THR A 152 3.88 6.01 9.26
N MET A 153 3.31 6.14 10.46
CA MET A 153 3.93 5.61 11.67
C MET A 153 4.04 4.07 11.63
N TYR A 154 3.02 3.40 11.11
CA TYR A 154 3.00 1.95 10.99
C TYR A 154 4.10 1.41 10.07
N ILE A 155 4.30 2.00 8.88
CA ILE A 155 5.37 1.58 7.97
C ILE A 155 6.75 1.95 8.50
N TYR A 156 6.90 3.09 9.17
CA TYR A 156 8.16 3.45 9.80
C TYR A 156 8.54 2.45 10.91
N ASP A 157 7.57 2.04 11.72
CA ASP A 157 7.74 1.00 12.72
C ASP A 157 8.10 -0.35 12.11
N TYR A 158 7.48 -0.71 10.98
CA TYR A 158 7.84 -1.91 10.24
C TYR A 158 9.26 -1.84 9.68
N ILE A 159 9.68 -0.73 9.08
CA ILE A 159 11.03 -0.53 8.54
C ILE A 159 12.07 -0.59 9.66
N THR A 160 11.83 0.07 10.79
CA THR A 160 12.78 0.08 11.92
C THR A 160 12.92 -1.30 12.59
N TYR A 161 11.86 -2.10 12.59
CA TYR A 161 11.89 -3.46 13.13
C TYR A 161 12.52 -4.46 12.15
N THR A 162 12.08 -4.48 10.90
CA THR A 162 12.45 -5.49 9.89
C THR A 162 13.73 -5.14 9.16
N TYR A 163 13.95 -3.86 8.86
CA TYR A 163 15.08 -3.35 8.07
C TYR A 163 15.85 -2.24 8.80
N PRO A 164 16.36 -2.47 10.03
CA PRO A 164 16.98 -1.43 10.85
C PRO A 164 18.17 -0.74 10.17
N ALA A 165 18.92 -1.46 9.33
CA ALA A 165 20.00 -0.88 8.53
C ALA A 165 19.49 0.16 7.52
N LYS A 166 18.31 -0.08 6.90
CA LYS A 166 17.69 0.86 5.97
C LYS A 166 17.11 2.06 6.70
N ALA A 167 16.53 1.87 7.89
CA ALA A 167 16.07 2.97 8.73
C ALA A 167 17.21 3.95 9.09
N LYS A 168 18.39 3.42 9.42
CA LYS A 168 19.58 4.22 9.80
C LYS A 168 20.14 5.08 8.68
N LEU A 169 19.90 4.74 7.41
CA LEU A 169 20.32 5.56 6.27
C LEU A 169 19.62 6.92 6.27
N GLY A 170 18.43 7.01 6.87
CA GLY A 170 17.61 8.22 6.83
C GLY A 170 17.12 8.55 5.42
N TYR A 171 16.44 9.68 5.31
CA TYR A 171 15.97 10.26 4.05
C TYR A 171 15.96 11.79 4.19
N THR A 172 16.09 12.52 3.09
CA THR A 172 16.45 13.95 3.14
C THR A 172 15.32 14.91 2.74
N SER A 173 14.15 14.39 2.34
CA SER A 173 13.00 15.22 1.97
C SER A 173 12.42 15.99 3.16
N ASP A 174 11.79 17.13 2.89
CA ASP A 174 11.19 17.95 3.94
C ASP A 174 9.97 17.28 4.60
N SER A 175 9.19 16.52 3.84
CA SER A 175 8.10 15.70 4.40
C SER A 175 8.63 14.64 5.36
N TYR A 176 9.76 13.99 5.04
CA TYR A 176 10.37 13.04 5.96
C TYR A 176 10.93 13.72 7.22
N LYS A 177 11.57 14.89 7.09
CA LYS A 177 12.02 15.68 8.27
C LYS A 177 10.84 16.05 9.17
N LYS A 178 9.71 16.51 8.60
CA LYS A 178 8.49 16.82 9.36
C LYS A 178 7.92 15.57 10.05
N PHE A 179 7.88 14.44 9.36
CA PHE A 179 7.51 13.17 9.98
C PHE A 179 8.44 12.81 11.15
N MET A 180 9.75 12.97 10.99
CA MET A 180 10.71 12.67 12.06
C MET A 180 10.59 13.62 13.25
N ALA A 181 10.17 14.87 13.05
CA ALA A 181 9.84 15.78 14.15
C ALA A 181 8.64 15.26 14.97
N TYR A 182 7.65 14.65 14.31
CA TYR A 182 6.51 14.00 14.97
C TYR A 182 6.87 12.64 15.62
N ALA A 183 7.53 11.76 14.87
CA ALA A 183 7.81 10.38 15.29
C ALA A 183 9.01 10.27 16.24
N GLY A 184 9.98 11.17 16.14
CA GLY A 184 11.23 11.16 16.91
C GLY A 184 11.01 11.07 18.43
N PRO A 185 10.20 11.95 19.04
CA PRO A 185 9.87 11.88 20.46
C PRO A 185 9.21 10.55 20.86
N ILE A 186 8.25 10.06 20.06
CA ILE A 186 7.54 8.79 20.29
C ILE A 186 8.52 7.61 20.30
N VAL A 187 9.43 7.57 19.33
CA VAL A 187 10.43 6.50 19.19
C VAL A 187 11.46 6.57 20.32
N LYS A 188 11.90 7.78 20.69
CA LYS A 188 12.83 8.00 21.80
C LYS A 188 12.24 7.51 23.12
N GLU A 189 11.00 7.90 23.42
CA GLU A 189 10.28 7.48 24.63
C GLU A 189 10.09 5.96 24.66
N ARG A 190 9.66 5.36 23.53
CA ARG A 190 9.50 3.92 23.39
C ARG A 190 10.79 3.15 23.66
N ASN A 191 11.92 3.65 23.15
CA ASN A 191 13.19 2.95 23.26
C ASN A 191 13.86 3.12 24.64
N ALA A 192 13.53 4.20 25.36
CA ALA A 192 14.03 4.45 26.71
C ALA A 192 13.33 3.60 27.79
N ASP A 193 12.09 3.17 27.54
CA ASP A 193 11.29 2.34 28.46
C ASP A 193 11.33 0.84 28.05
N PRO A 194 11.94 -0.05 28.85
CA PRO A 194 12.03 -1.47 28.54
C PRO A 194 10.68 -2.16 28.32
N LYS A 195 9.62 -1.75 29.02
CA LYS A 195 8.27 -2.33 28.87
C LYS A 195 7.65 -1.89 27.54
N LYS A 196 7.78 -0.61 27.17
CA LYS A 196 7.29 -0.09 25.88
C LYS A 196 8.05 -0.72 24.71
N LEU A 197 9.37 -0.85 24.82
CA LEU A 197 10.18 -1.51 23.81
C LEU A 197 9.81 -2.99 23.63
N ALA A 198 9.62 -3.73 24.73
CA ALA A 198 9.20 -5.13 24.67
C ALA A 198 7.80 -5.27 24.05
N SER A 199 6.85 -4.40 24.43
CA SER A 199 5.50 -4.37 23.86
C SER A 199 5.52 -4.10 22.34
N PHE A 200 6.34 -3.13 21.91
CA PHE A 200 6.53 -2.84 20.49
C PHE A 200 7.09 -4.03 19.72
N LYS A 201 8.18 -4.65 20.21
CA LYS A 201 8.77 -5.83 19.58
C LYS A 201 7.77 -6.98 19.48
N LYS A 202 7.03 -7.25 20.55
CA LYS A 202 5.97 -8.28 20.58
C LYS A 202 4.86 -7.98 19.56
N LYS A 203 4.45 -6.71 19.44
CA LYS A 203 3.45 -6.28 18.45
C LYS A 203 3.95 -6.51 17.03
N GLN A 204 5.19 -6.09 16.72
CA GLN A 204 5.79 -6.28 15.39
C GLN A 204 5.96 -7.76 15.04
N ALA A 205 6.44 -8.59 15.97
CA ALA A 205 6.53 -10.04 15.78
C ALA A 205 5.16 -10.66 15.45
N LYS A 206 4.11 -10.31 16.21
CA LYS A 206 2.74 -10.80 15.95
C LYS A 206 2.20 -10.35 14.58
N LEU A 207 2.51 -9.12 14.14
CA LEU A 207 2.13 -8.64 12.81
C LEU A 207 2.86 -9.42 11.71
N LYS A 208 4.16 -9.69 11.88
CA LYS A 208 4.97 -10.52 10.98
C LYS A 208 4.40 -11.94 10.87
N GLU A 209 4.10 -12.59 11.99
CA GLU A 209 3.47 -13.93 12.02
C GLU A 209 2.12 -13.96 11.30
N LYS A 210 1.24 -12.98 11.57
CA LYS A 210 -0.06 -12.87 10.89
C LYS A 210 0.09 -12.73 9.38
N ARG A 211 1.07 -11.95 8.93
CA ARG A 211 1.38 -11.76 7.50
C ARG A 211 1.83 -13.07 6.88
N ILE A 212 2.79 -13.78 7.48
CA ILE A 212 3.27 -15.09 7.01
C ILE A 212 2.10 -16.08 6.90
N ALA A 213 1.30 -16.20 7.97
CA ALA A 213 0.15 -17.12 7.99
C ALA A 213 -0.89 -16.79 6.91
N LYS A 214 -1.11 -15.51 6.60
CA LYS A 214 -2.00 -15.07 5.52
C LYS A 214 -1.43 -15.46 4.14
N LEU A 215 -0.14 -15.20 3.91
CA LEU A 215 0.53 -15.52 2.65
C LEU A 215 0.57 -17.03 2.37
N GLU A 216 0.72 -17.86 3.42
CA GLU A 216 0.66 -19.32 3.30
C GLU A 216 -0.74 -19.81 2.88
N LYS A 217 -1.82 -19.19 3.37
CA LYS A 217 -3.19 -19.53 2.92
C LYS A 217 -3.41 -19.27 1.44
N TYR A 218 -2.75 -18.27 0.86
CA TYR A 218 -2.87 -17.99 -0.57
C TYR A 218 -2.16 -19.04 -1.45
N LYS A 219 -1.13 -19.73 -0.95
CA LYS A 219 -0.47 -20.82 -1.68
C LYS A 219 -1.31 -22.10 -1.76
N THR A 220 -2.05 -22.40 -0.69
CA THR A 220 -2.84 -23.65 -0.60
C THR A 220 -4.17 -23.53 -1.34
N ALA A 221 -4.68 -22.32 -1.51
CA ALA A 221 -5.80 -22.03 -2.39
C ALA A 221 -5.33 -22.11 -3.86
N LYS A 222 -5.38 -23.31 -4.46
CA LYS A 222 -5.11 -23.60 -5.89
C LYS A 222 -5.52 -22.45 -6.83
N GLN A 223 -4.62 -21.52 -7.11
CA GLN A 223 -4.65 -20.64 -8.26
C GLN A 223 -3.25 -20.67 -8.86
N SER A 224 -3.05 -21.62 -9.77
CA SER A 224 -1.84 -21.83 -10.57
C SER A 224 -1.61 -20.69 -11.57
N ASN A 225 -1.39 -19.48 -11.05
CA ASN A 225 -1.00 -18.31 -11.80
C ASN A 225 0.38 -17.89 -11.29
N GLY A 226 1.26 -17.37 -12.15
CA GLY A 226 2.67 -17.06 -11.82
C GLY A 226 2.96 -16.17 -10.60
N TRP A 227 1.92 -15.73 -9.89
CA TRP A 227 1.94 -15.01 -8.62
C TRP A 227 2.26 -15.87 -7.39
N ASP A 228 2.19 -17.22 -7.46
CA ASP A 228 2.70 -18.10 -6.38
C ASP A 228 4.20 -17.84 -6.11
N LYS A 229 4.97 -17.49 -7.14
CA LYS A 229 6.38 -17.07 -6.99
C LYS A 229 6.53 -15.74 -6.26
N SER A 230 5.59 -14.81 -6.44
CA SER A 230 5.59 -13.52 -5.74
C SER A 230 5.24 -13.66 -4.25
N LEU A 231 4.30 -14.56 -3.91
CA LEU A 231 3.99 -14.91 -2.52
C LEU A 231 5.18 -15.58 -1.84
N ASN A 232 5.95 -16.41 -2.55
CA ASN A 232 7.22 -16.97 -2.05
C ASN A 232 8.29 -15.87 -1.82
N VAL A 233 8.35 -14.83 -2.66
CA VAL A 233 9.26 -13.70 -2.45
C VAL A 233 8.88 -12.89 -1.22
N ILE A 234 7.59 -12.59 -1.03
CA ILE A 234 7.14 -11.89 0.17
C ILE A 234 7.40 -12.75 1.40
N LYS A 235 7.19 -14.06 1.33
CA LYS A 235 7.52 -14.98 2.42
C LYS A 235 8.98 -14.87 2.84
N PHE A 236 9.91 -15.00 1.90
CA PHE A 236 11.35 -14.92 2.19
C PHE A 236 11.75 -13.57 2.82
N LEU A 237 11.13 -12.47 2.39
CA LEU A 237 11.36 -11.15 3.01
C LEU A 237 10.71 -11.02 4.38
N SER A 238 9.66 -11.80 4.64
CA SER A 238 8.97 -11.88 5.91
C SER A 238 9.49 -12.98 6.84
N GLU A 239 10.57 -13.70 6.51
CA GLU A 239 11.26 -14.66 7.38
C GLU A 239 12.49 -14.00 7.99
#